data_AF-A0A7S3JE21-F1
#
_entry.id   AF-A0A7S3JE21-F1
#
_cell.length_a   1.000
_cell.length_b   1.000
_cell.length_c   1.000
_cell.angle_alpha   90.00
_cell.angle_beta   90.00
_cell.angle_gamma   90.00
#
_symmetry.space_group_name_H-M   'P 1'
#
loop_
_entity.id
_entity.type
_entity.pdbx_description
1 polymer ?
#
loop_
_entity_poly.entity_id
_entity_poly.type
_entity_poly.pdbx_seq_one_letter_code
_entity_poly.pdbx_strand_id
1 'polypeptide(L)'
;MNHLVKQKLGIITTDPRIKDEEAKIDHEGLKQKQKVRLYNVYIEKLLKIVLNYSRPVSQINENVALQPVTKEEILSDLLSIHGVKVAPENLSMSQDLENIGDSYLNARFFSTHFDRDFSFTFVVRIMKRK
;
A
#
# COMPACT_ATOMS: atom_id res chain seq x y z
N MET A 1 -9.09 -40.01 19.95
CA MET A 1 -9.23 -39.15 21.15
C MET A 1 -7.99 -38.29 21.26
N ASN A 2 -8.14 -36.96 21.34
CA ASN A 2 -7.02 -36.01 21.29
C ASN A 2 -6.10 -36.11 22.52
N HIS A 3 -4.81 -36.40 22.32
CA HIS A 3 -3.82 -36.63 23.39
C HIS A 3 -3.34 -35.36 24.10
N LEU A 4 -3.58 -34.18 23.49
CA LEU A 4 -3.10 -32.88 23.98
C LEU A 4 -3.78 -32.42 25.28
N VAL A 5 -5.05 -32.77 25.46
CA VAL A 5 -5.84 -32.46 26.67
C VAL A 5 -5.33 -33.24 27.88
N LYS A 6 -4.98 -34.51 27.69
CA LYS A 6 -4.47 -35.39 28.77
C LYS A 6 -3.09 -34.97 29.27
N GLN A 7 -2.30 -34.32 28.43
CA GLN A 7 -0.96 -33.83 28.76
C GLN A 7 -0.95 -32.40 29.33
N LYS A 8 -2.11 -31.78 29.56
CA LYS A 8 -2.25 -30.36 29.99
C LYS A 8 -1.61 -29.35 29.03
N LEU A 9 -1.37 -29.74 27.77
CA LEU A 9 -0.74 -28.89 26.75
C LEU A 9 -1.75 -28.22 25.82
N GLY A 10 -3.06 -28.46 26.02
CA GLY A 10 -4.14 -27.78 25.31
C GLY A 10 -5.37 -27.63 26.19
N ILE A 11 -5.96 -26.43 26.19
CA ILE A 11 -7.12 -26.08 27.02
C ILE A 11 -8.41 -26.37 26.24
N ILE A 12 -9.33 -27.11 26.85
CA ILE A 12 -10.68 -27.36 26.31
C ILE A 12 -11.48 -26.06 26.47
N THR A 13 -12.06 -25.55 25.38
CA THR A 13 -12.86 -24.31 25.32
C THR A 13 -14.14 -24.28 26.18
N THR A 14 -14.42 -25.34 26.95
CA THR A 14 -15.57 -25.45 27.87
C THR A 14 -15.18 -25.34 29.35
N ASP A 15 -13.91 -25.14 29.69
CA ASP A 15 -13.47 -24.95 31.08
C ASP A 15 -13.88 -23.55 31.60
N PRO A 16 -14.64 -23.44 32.71
CA PRO A 16 -15.05 -22.15 33.27
C PRO A 16 -13.87 -21.24 33.66
N ARG A 17 -12.67 -21.79 33.88
CA ARG A 17 -11.44 -21.03 34.10
C ARG A 17 -11.00 -20.21 32.90
N ILE A 18 -11.45 -20.57 31.69
CA ILE A 18 -11.21 -19.75 30.50
C ILE A 18 -11.90 -18.41 30.63
N LYS A 19 -13.07 -18.31 31.27
CA LYS A 19 -13.73 -17.02 31.49
C LYS A 19 -12.91 -16.11 32.40
N ASP A 20 -12.25 -16.67 33.41
CA ASP A 20 -11.36 -15.94 34.31
C ASP A 20 -10.06 -15.52 33.61
N GLU A 21 -9.54 -16.32 32.68
CA GLU A 21 -8.40 -15.96 31.84
C GLU A 21 -8.79 -14.95 30.73
N GLU A 22 -9.95 -15.08 30.10
CA GLU A 22 -10.52 -14.11 29.14
C GLU A 22 -10.77 -12.75 29.80
N ALA A 23 -11.22 -12.74 31.06
CA ALA A 23 -11.38 -11.49 31.82
C ALA A 23 -10.04 -10.77 32.08
N LYS A 24 -8.90 -11.48 32.04
CA LYS A 24 -7.56 -10.88 32.13
C LYS A 24 -7.04 -10.39 30.77
N ILE A 25 -7.69 -10.75 29.67
CA ILE A 25 -7.31 -10.29 28.34
C ILE A 25 -7.81 -8.87 28.16
N ASP A 26 -6.86 -7.95 27.96
CA ASP A 26 -7.16 -6.58 27.55
C ASP A 26 -7.63 -6.54 26.09
N HIS A 27 -8.91 -6.86 25.88
CA HIS A 27 -9.54 -6.85 24.57
C HIS A 27 -9.51 -5.47 23.91
N GLU A 28 -9.57 -4.39 24.69
CA GLU A 28 -9.49 -3.03 24.17
C GLU A 28 -8.09 -2.69 23.68
N GLY A 29 -7.06 -3.00 24.47
CA GLY A 29 -5.67 -2.84 24.07
C GLY A 29 -5.31 -3.73 22.87
N LEU A 30 -5.84 -4.95 22.78
CA LEU A 30 -5.67 -5.79 21.59
C LEU A 30 -6.33 -5.19 20.35
N LYS A 31 -7.56 -4.66 20.46
CA LYS A 31 -8.23 -3.95 19.36
C LYS A 31 -7.43 -2.72 18.92
N GLN A 32 -6.90 -1.94 19.85
CA GLN A 32 -6.05 -0.79 19.53
C GLN A 32 -4.76 -1.22 18.82
N LYS A 33 -4.08 -2.26 19.32
CA LYS A 33 -2.88 -2.83 18.67
C LYS A 33 -3.17 -3.34 17.26
N GLN A 34 -4.32 -3.97 17.05
CA GLN A 34 -4.74 -4.39 15.71
C GLN A 34 -4.95 -3.20 14.77
N LYS A 35 -5.60 -2.13 15.24
CA LYS A 35 -5.77 -0.89 14.45
C LYS A 35 -4.44 -0.26 14.07
N VAL A 36 -3.52 -0.13 15.03
CA VAL A 36 -2.15 0.39 14.78
C VAL A 36 -1.42 -0.48 13.77
N ARG A 37 -1.51 -1.81 13.90
CA ARG A 37 -0.87 -2.72 12.96
C ARG A 37 -1.45 -2.58 11.55
N LEU A 38 -2.77 -2.49 11.42
CA LEU A 38 -3.44 -2.34 10.14
C LEU A 38 -3.04 -1.01 9.47
N TYR A 39 -2.92 0.06 10.26
CA TYR A 39 -2.41 1.35 9.81
C TYR A 39 -0.95 1.26 9.32
N ASN A 40 -0.07 0.62 10.09
CA ASN A 40 1.34 0.46 9.72
C ASN A 40 1.51 -0.33 8.42
N VAL A 41 0.77 -1.45 8.28
CA VAL A 41 0.76 -2.25 7.05
C VAL A 41 0.28 -1.43 5.86
N TYR A 42 -0.70 -0.54 6.07
CA TYR A 42 -1.19 0.34 5.02
C TYR A 42 -0.12 1.36 4.57
N ILE A 43 0.56 2.02 5.51
CA ILE A 43 1.66 2.95 5.20
C ILE A 43 2.80 2.23 4.49
N GLU A 44 3.21 1.05 4.96
CA GLU A 44 4.28 0.27 4.33
C GLU A 44 3.97 -0.07 2.87
N LYS A 45 2.70 -0.33 2.55
CA LYS A 45 2.27 -0.57 1.17
C LYS A 45 2.40 0.70 0.32
N LEU A 46 1.99 1.85 0.84
CA LEU A 46 2.11 3.14 0.13
C LEU A 46 3.58 3.50 -0.18
N LEU A 47 4.49 3.25 0.77
CA LEU A 47 5.93 3.52 0.60
C LEU A 47 6.62 2.64 -0.44
N LYS A 48 5.99 1.54 -0.85
CA LYS A 48 6.55 0.55 -1.79
C LYS A 48 5.93 0.63 -3.18
N ILE A 49 5.13 1.66 -3.47
CA ILE A 49 4.49 1.81 -4.77
C ILE A 49 5.54 2.14 -5.83
N VAL A 50 5.61 1.29 -6.85
CA VAL A 50 6.44 1.48 -8.05
C VAL A 50 5.57 1.18 -9.27
N LEU A 51 5.31 2.20 -10.08
CA LEU A 51 4.60 2.08 -11.34
C LEU A 51 5.61 1.95 -12.47
N ASN A 52 5.46 0.92 -13.31
CA ASN A 52 6.42 0.62 -14.37
C ASN A 52 5.75 0.79 -15.73
N TYR A 53 6.31 1.67 -16.56
CA TYR A 53 5.84 1.96 -17.92
C TYR A 53 6.89 1.54 -18.93
N SER A 54 6.52 0.69 -19.88
CA SER A 54 7.41 0.35 -21.00
C SER A 54 7.05 1.20 -22.22
N ARG A 55 7.97 2.06 -22.64
CA ARG A 55 7.75 3.01 -23.75
C ARG A 55 8.81 2.84 -24.85
N PRO A 56 8.43 2.98 -26.13
CA PRO A 56 9.41 3.09 -27.21
C PRO A 56 10.21 4.39 -27.04
N VAL A 57 11.50 4.36 -27.36
CA VAL A 57 12.42 5.50 -27.18
C VAL A 57 12.71 6.19 -28.50
N SER A 58 13.11 7.46 -28.44
CA SER A 58 13.53 8.22 -29.60
C SER A 58 14.78 7.60 -30.23
N GLN A 59 14.82 7.54 -31.56
CA GLN A 59 16.00 7.10 -32.33
C GLN A 59 17.16 8.09 -32.22
N ILE A 60 16.87 9.36 -31.89
CA ILE A 60 17.86 10.43 -31.76
C ILE A 60 18.41 10.48 -30.33
N ASN A 61 17.56 10.25 -29.32
CA ASN A 61 17.95 10.21 -27.91
C ASN A 61 17.25 9.06 -27.18
N GLU A 62 17.97 7.98 -26.91
CA GLU A 62 17.41 6.80 -26.26
C GLU A 62 16.96 7.04 -24.80
N ASN A 63 17.33 8.18 -24.20
CA ASN A 63 16.90 8.55 -22.86
C ASN A 63 15.51 9.19 -22.82
N VAL A 64 14.89 9.44 -23.98
CA VAL A 64 13.57 10.08 -24.08
C VAL A 64 12.58 9.10 -24.71
N ALA A 65 11.48 8.85 -24.02
CA ALA A 65 10.35 8.09 -24.52
C ALA A 65 9.64 8.89 -25.63
N LEU A 66 9.27 8.22 -26.73
CA LEU A 66 8.49 8.84 -27.82
C LEU A 66 7.08 9.22 -27.37
N GLN A 67 6.54 8.46 -26.42
CA GLN A 67 5.26 8.74 -25.81
C GLN A 67 5.49 8.96 -24.31
N PRO A 68 5.24 10.18 -23.80
CA PRO A 68 5.40 10.47 -22.39
C PRO A 68 4.30 9.77 -21.59
N VAL A 69 4.58 9.49 -20.33
CA VAL A 69 3.60 9.00 -19.36
C VAL A 69 2.81 10.19 -18.85
N THR A 70 1.49 10.13 -19.00
CA THR A 70 0.62 11.24 -18.59
C THR A 70 0.16 11.10 -17.14
N LYS A 71 -0.31 12.21 -16.61
CA LYS A 71 -0.90 12.27 -15.28
C LYS A 71 -2.09 11.31 -15.12
N GLU A 72 -2.95 11.23 -16.12
CA GLU A 72 -4.15 10.40 -16.11
C GLU A 72 -3.82 8.91 -16.06
N GLU A 73 -2.77 8.49 -16.79
CA GLU A 73 -2.28 7.11 -16.76
C GLU A 73 -1.81 6.73 -15.35
N ILE A 74 -1.01 7.59 -14.71
CA ILE A 74 -0.54 7.38 -13.34
C ILE A 74 -1.70 7.30 -12.35
N LEU A 75 -2.68 8.20 -12.44
CA LEU A 75 -3.85 8.20 -11.56
C LEU A 75 -4.71 6.94 -11.75
N SER A 76 -4.88 6.50 -13.00
CA SER A 76 -5.59 5.26 -13.33
C SER A 76 -4.88 4.03 -12.74
N ASP A 77 -3.56 3.97 -12.82
CA ASP A 77 -2.77 2.85 -12.31
C ASP A 77 -2.70 2.84 -10.78
N LEU A 78 -2.58 4.01 -10.14
CA LEU A 78 -2.70 4.13 -8.68
C LEU A 78 -4.05 3.60 -8.18
N LEU A 79 -5.13 3.87 -8.90
CA LEU A 79 -6.45 3.38 -8.55
C LEU A 79 -6.60 1.88 -8.83
N SER A 80 -6.24 1.42 -10.02
CA SER A 80 -6.49 0.05 -10.46
C SER A 80 -5.56 -0.98 -9.80
N ILE A 81 -4.28 -0.64 -9.61
CA ILE A 81 -3.27 -1.55 -9.06
C ILE A 81 -3.23 -1.47 -7.54
N HIS A 82 -3.32 -0.26 -6.98
CA HIS A 82 -3.11 -0.02 -5.55
C HIS A 82 -4.40 0.36 -4.80
N GLY A 83 -5.53 0.55 -5.50
CA GLY A 83 -6.79 0.95 -4.87
C GLY A 83 -6.76 2.37 -4.33
N VAL A 84 -5.81 3.21 -4.75
CA VAL A 84 -5.61 4.56 -4.22
C VAL A 84 -6.21 5.57 -5.17
N LYS A 85 -7.31 6.21 -4.75
CA LYS A 85 -7.95 7.28 -5.51
C LYS A 85 -7.32 8.62 -5.15
N VAL A 86 -6.50 9.15 -6.06
CA VAL A 86 -5.86 10.47 -5.94
C VAL A 86 -6.58 11.44 -6.89
N ALA A 87 -6.89 12.64 -6.41
CA ALA A 87 -7.40 13.70 -7.27
C ALA A 87 -6.24 14.30 -8.10
N PRO A 88 -6.46 14.73 -9.34
CA PRO A 88 -5.38 15.27 -10.19
C PRO A 88 -4.59 16.40 -9.51
N GLU A 89 -5.25 17.34 -8.86
CA GLU A 89 -4.64 18.45 -8.13
C GLU A 89 -3.73 18.01 -6.97
N ASN A 90 -3.89 16.79 -6.47
CA ASN A 90 -3.14 16.25 -5.34
C ASN A 90 -1.91 15.41 -5.75
N LEU A 91 -1.63 15.30 -7.05
CA LEU A 91 -0.41 14.68 -7.57
C LEU A 91 0.60 15.77 -7.94
N SER A 92 1.83 15.67 -7.41
CA SER A 92 2.93 16.66 -7.57
C SER A 92 3.57 16.70 -8.96
N MET A 93 2.85 16.27 -9.98
CA MET A 93 3.30 16.20 -11.37
C MET A 93 2.81 17.44 -12.12
N SER A 94 3.76 18.23 -12.61
CA SER A 94 3.53 19.48 -13.34
C SER A 94 3.54 19.30 -14.87
N GLN A 95 4.28 18.32 -15.37
CA GLN A 95 4.44 18.01 -16.79
C GLN A 95 4.48 16.49 -16.97
N ASP A 96 4.20 16.03 -18.18
CA ASP A 96 4.27 14.61 -18.53
C ASP A 96 5.71 14.09 -18.44
N LEU A 97 5.85 12.81 -18.07
CA LEU A 97 7.15 12.20 -17.86
C LEU A 97 7.64 11.52 -19.14
N GLU A 98 8.70 12.05 -19.74
CA GLU A 98 9.29 11.50 -20.97
C GLU A 98 10.66 10.86 -20.76
N ASN A 99 11.36 11.19 -19.67
CA ASN A 99 12.70 10.67 -19.41
C ASN A 99 12.66 9.21 -18.96
N ILE A 100 13.48 8.37 -19.59
CA ILE A 100 13.73 6.99 -19.15
C ILE A 100 14.42 7.01 -17.78
N GLY A 101 13.98 6.11 -16.89
CA GLY A 101 14.48 5.99 -15.52
C GLY A 101 13.41 6.24 -14.47
N ASP A 102 13.86 6.60 -13.27
CA ASP A 102 13.03 6.73 -12.08
C ASP A 102 12.66 8.18 -11.80
N SER A 103 11.36 8.43 -11.74
CA SER A 103 10.78 9.70 -11.30
C SER A 103 10.09 9.51 -9.95
N TYR A 104 10.44 10.35 -8.98
CA TYR A 104 9.84 10.31 -7.65
C TYR A 104 8.71 11.35 -7.59
N LEU A 105 7.48 10.88 -7.38
CA LEU A 105 6.30 11.73 -7.30
C LEU A 105 5.68 11.65 -5.92
N ASN A 106 5.05 12.74 -5.51
CA ASN A 106 4.25 12.80 -4.29
C ASN A 106 2.77 12.85 -4.63
N ALA A 107 1.97 12.11 -3.89
CA ALA A 107 0.52 12.12 -3.98
C ALA A 107 -0.11 12.35 -2.61
N ARG A 108 -1.29 12.97 -2.61
CA ARG A 108 -2.14 13.11 -1.43
C ARG A 108 -3.54 12.58 -1.68
N PHE A 109 -4.12 11.93 -0.69
CA PHE A 109 -5.52 11.51 -0.75
C PHE A 109 -6.11 11.35 0.65
N PHE A 110 -7.43 11.46 0.72
CA PHE A 110 -8.19 11.19 1.93
C PHE A 110 -8.59 9.72 1.98
N SER A 111 -8.23 9.01 3.04
CA SER A 111 -8.65 7.62 3.25
C SER A 111 -9.91 7.57 4.11
N THR A 112 -11.02 7.11 3.53
CA THR A 112 -12.28 6.90 4.26
C THR A 112 -12.19 5.81 5.31
N HIS A 113 -11.28 4.84 5.14
CA HIS A 113 -11.08 3.75 6.10
C HIS A 113 -10.45 4.24 7.42
N PHE A 114 -9.61 5.26 7.34
CA PHE A 114 -8.88 5.81 8.49
C PHE A 114 -9.33 7.22 8.89
N ASP A 115 -10.28 7.81 8.15
CA ASP A 115 -10.81 9.16 8.35
C ASP A 115 -9.69 10.21 8.45
N ARG A 116 -8.72 10.13 7.52
CA ARG A 116 -7.51 10.94 7.55
C ARG A 116 -6.88 11.12 6.16
N ASP A 117 -6.22 12.25 5.97
CA ASP A 117 -5.32 12.51 4.84
C ASP A 117 -4.00 11.75 4.94
N PHE A 118 -3.59 11.19 3.80
CA PHE A 118 -2.29 10.59 3.60
C PHE A 118 -1.53 11.34 2.54
N SER A 119 -0.23 11.51 2.77
CA SER A 119 0.74 11.93 1.78
C SER A 119 1.78 10.82 1.62
N PHE A 120 2.10 10.45 0.39
CA PHE A 120 3.10 9.43 0.13
C PHE A 120 3.92 9.74 -1.12
N THR A 121 5.16 9.29 -1.11
CA THR A 121 6.07 9.33 -2.26
C THR A 121 6.07 7.95 -2.92
N PHE A 122 6.05 7.93 -4.24
CA PHE A 122 6.12 6.70 -5.03
C PHE A 122 7.01 6.90 -6.24
N VAL A 123 7.42 5.78 -6.85
CA VAL A 123 8.32 5.80 -8.01
C VAL A 123 7.51 5.51 -9.28
N VAL A 124 7.69 6.36 -10.29
CA VAL A 124 7.30 6.09 -11.67
C VAL A 124 8.55 5.75 -12.44
N ARG A 125 8.64 4.52 -12.94
CA ARG A 125 9.77 4.01 -13.71
C ARG A 125 9.39 3.87 -15.16
N ILE A 126 10.04 4.63 -16.04
CA ILE A 126 9.91 4.47 -17.49
C ILE A 126 11.08 3.62 -17.99
N MET A 127 10.76 2.52 -18.66
CA MET A 127 11.72 1.56 -19.20
C MET A 127 11.65 1.53 -20.72
N LYS A 128 12.80 1.39 -21.37
CA LYS A 128 12.89 1.15 -22.82
C LYS A 128 12.15 -0.13 -23.19
N ARG A 129 11.19 -0.03 -24.10
CA ARG A 129 10.57 -1.18 -24.75
C ARG A 129 11.57 -1.76 -25.76
N LYS A 130 11.95 -3.04 -25.57
CA LYS A 130 12.79 -3.78 -26.52
C LYS A 130 12.04 -4.09 -27.81
#